data_AF-A0A1V4TED4-F1
#
_entry.id   AF-A0A1V4TED4-F1
#
_cell.length_a   1.000
_cell.length_b   1.000
_cell.length_c   1.000
_cell.angle_alpha   90.00
_cell.angle_beta   90.00
_cell.angle_gamma   90.00
#
_symmetry.space_group_name_H-M   'P 1'
#
loop_
_entity.id
_entity.type
_entity.pdbx_description
1 polymer ?
#
loop_
_entity_poly.entity_id
_entity_poly.type
_entity_poly.pdbx_seq_one_letter_code
_entity_poly.pdbx_strand_id
1 'polypeptide(L)'
;MNESVLIGRSERFLDQIKRKQISIEDIQKTEEFFKLYNYLKSNMDTLQDMRENMEMKGYTAPYRSINKYGRPPSGEMKAEDMYDISRHSQYFRMNAAAKKNILDRVKSAMSSHRIAIGHLEEFVTIECESCHKKYRGHEISELSQKKCECGETNLKLHINQDGVYRLEIIPFLPLSGDYMVKLSQLSPISRKAFRSMVRILKQEKRGIVKTVTLVIKVMEDGRWVRKRVTIDANDEGNYEKEIRKQYGSNARIELMQFHRKKPSIINDKQVQTALSLGYVKHTENQILQFLPELLGKSLNDKSKVDIYQDALNTALKKANEFDTGEDPETLKTIFLNKELDERGLLDADGVLLESLKKDLNKKEKIEKCLFQEIPRIYILWDLLHYYLTTSYDRRNKYSGPFPYLRPELDSNQIKAFQDFPVEAVNIIHEYLGEKLEYIPHMANVLSSKFSVEKKMKGLHLQMGTAMGAAILSSKGGLSVENAALVFSVDSEDVAKEKENLSTLQKPVSNKAKRFMEMMKK
;
A
#
# COMPACT_ATOMS: atom_id res chain seq x y z
N MET A 1 8.74 -10.64 33.74
CA MET A 1 9.77 -10.80 32.67
C MET A 1 10.39 -9.44 32.35
N ASN A 2 11.70 -9.26 32.56
CA ASN A 2 12.42 -7.97 32.40
C ASN A 2 12.22 -7.34 31.00
N GLU A 3 12.25 -6.00 30.91
CA GLU A 3 12.02 -5.25 29.67
C GLU A 3 13.10 -5.51 28.61
N SER A 4 14.36 -5.57 29.01
CA SER A 4 15.51 -5.89 28.13
C SER A 4 15.39 -7.27 27.49
N VAL A 5 14.82 -8.23 28.24
CA VAL A 5 14.58 -9.61 27.75
C VAL A 5 13.54 -9.64 26.64
N LEU A 6 12.51 -8.78 26.70
CA LEU A 6 11.47 -8.71 25.67
C LEU A 6 12.03 -8.14 24.37
N ILE A 7 12.85 -7.09 24.44
CA ILE A 7 13.54 -6.51 23.27
C ILE A 7 14.42 -7.58 22.63
N GLY A 8 15.32 -8.21 23.39
CA GLY A 8 16.23 -9.23 22.87
C GLY A 8 15.53 -10.47 22.30
N ARG A 9 14.44 -10.93 22.94
CA ARG A 9 13.61 -12.03 22.40
C ARG A 9 12.98 -11.65 21.05
N SER A 10 12.46 -10.43 20.95
CA SER A 10 11.81 -9.95 19.74
C SER A 10 12.81 -9.77 18.60
N GLU A 11 13.99 -9.21 18.87
CA GLU A 11 15.05 -9.08 17.87
C GLU A 11 15.51 -10.43 17.35
N ARG A 12 15.79 -11.40 18.24
CA ARG A 12 16.18 -12.76 17.84
C ARG A 12 15.13 -13.40 16.94
N PHE A 13 13.85 -13.25 17.27
CA PHE A 13 12.77 -13.82 16.48
C PHE A 13 12.64 -13.15 15.10
N LEU A 14 12.70 -11.82 15.03
CA LEU A 14 12.70 -11.10 13.76
C LEU A 14 13.92 -11.48 12.90
N ASP A 15 15.09 -11.65 13.51
CA ASP A 15 16.30 -12.07 12.79
C ASP A 15 16.22 -13.53 12.28
N GLN A 16 15.51 -14.42 12.98
CA GLN A 16 15.21 -15.77 12.47
C GLN A 16 14.35 -15.70 11.21
N ILE A 17 13.33 -14.84 11.19
CA ILE A 17 12.49 -14.61 10.00
C ILE A 17 13.35 -14.08 8.85
N LYS A 18 14.24 -13.11 9.13
CA LYS A 18 15.11 -12.49 8.13
C LYS A 18 16.03 -13.48 7.41
N ARG A 19 16.52 -14.50 8.12
CA ARG A 19 17.46 -15.50 7.57
C ARG A 19 16.79 -16.49 6.62
N LYS A 20 15.48 -16.68 6.72
CA LYS A 20 14.76 -17.64 5.88
C LYS A 20 14.39 -16.98 4.55
N GLN A 21 14.94 -17.51 3.46
CA GLN A 21 14.50 -17.12 2.12
C GLN A 21 13.16 -17.80 1.80
N ILE A 22 12.25 -17.03 1.20
CA ILE A 22 10.95 -17.52 0.76
C ILE A 22 11.02 -17.67 -0.76
N SER A 23 10.83 -18.90 -1.23
CA SER A 23 10.56 -19.19 -2.63
C SER A 23 9.05 -19.40 -2.82
N ILE A 24 8.57 -19.01 -4.00
CA ILE A 24 7.18 -19.20 -4.46
C ILE A 24 7.14 -20.25 -5.58
N GLU A 25 8.30 -20.73 -6.01
CA GLU A 25 8.40 -21.83 -6.96
C GLU A 25 7.61 -23.03 -6.41
N ASP A 26 6.79 -23.64 -7.28
CA ASP A 26 5.95 -24.78 -6.94
C ASP A 26 4.85 -24.55 -5.89
N ILE A 27 4.47 -23.30 -5.57
CA ILE A 27 3.39 -23.00 -4.61
C ILE A 27 2.03 -23.60 -4.99
N GLN A 28 1.86 -24.03 -6.25
CA GLN A 28 0.69 -24.76 -6.73
C GLN A 28 0.57 -26.17 -6.10
N LYS A 29 1.68 -26.73 -5.58
CA LYS A 29 1.67 -28.02 -4.89
C LYS A 29 1.12 -27.84 -3.47
N THR A 30 0.16 -28.68 -3.09
CA THR A 30 -0.51 -28.64 -1.78
C THR A 30 0.47 -28.59 -0.60
N GLU A 31 1.56 -29.35 -0.65
CA GLU A 31 2.54 -29.41 0.44
C GLU A 31 3.30 -28.10 0.65
N GLU A 32 3.82 -27.51 -0.44
CA GLU A 32 4.57 -26.25 -0.39
C GLU A 32 3.65 -25.09 -0.03
N PHE A 33 2.41 -25.07 -0.52
CA PHE A 33 1.39 -24.10 -0.11
C PHE A 33 1.19 -24.10 1.41
N PHE A 34 0.86 -25.26 2.00
CA PHE A 34 0.62 -25.35 3.44
C PHE A 34 1.88 -25.08 4.25
N LYS A 35 3.06 -25.44 3.76
CA LYS A 35 4.34 -25.17 4.42
C LYS A 35 4.60 -23.67 4.53
N LEU A 36 4.39 -22.91 3.44
CA LEU A 36 4.51 -21.46 3.46
C LEU A 36 3.41 -20.80 4.29
N TYR A 37 2.16 -21.22 4.09
CA TYR A 37 1.00 -20.68 4.80
C TYR A 37 1.11 -20.86 6.32
N ASN A 38 1.41 -22.08 6.77
CA ASN A 38 1.58 -22.38 8.20
C ASN A 38 2.76 -21.61 8.81
N TYR A 39 3.87 -21.47 8.07
CA TYR A 39 5.01 -20.68 8.50
C TYR A 39 4.63 -19.19 8.72
N LEU A 40 3.92 -18.61 7.76
CA LEU A 40 3.48 -17.21 7.88
C LEU A 40 2.46 -17.03 9.02
N LYS A 41 1.55 -17.99 9.18
CA LYS A 41 0.53 -17.96 10.25
C LYS A 41 1.15 -18.10 11.63
N SER A 42 2.03 -19.08 11.85
CA SER A 42 2.73 -19.26 13.13
C SER A 42 3.55 -18.04 13.53
N ASN A 43 4.19 -17.40 12.54
CA ASN A 43 4.91 -16.15 12.77
C ASN A 43 3.96 -15.02 13.15
N MET A 44 2.83 -14.90 12.46
CA MET A 44 1.83 -13.88 12.72
C MET A 44 1.27 -14.02 14.16
N ASP A 45 0.93 -15.22 14.60
CA ASP A 45 0.45 -15.45 15.96
C ASP A 45 1.52 -15.07 17.00
N THR A 46 2.78 -15.46 16.79
CA THR A 46 3.90 -15.08 17.66
C THR A 46 4.12 -13.56 17.70
N LEU A 47 4.02 -12.87 16.56
CA LEU A 47 4.17 -11.42 16.47
C LEU A 47 3.02 -10.69 17.16
N GLN A 48 1.81 -11.23 17.08
CA GLN A 48 0.62 -10.72 17.77
C GLN A 48 0.82 -10.78 19.29
N ASP A 49 1.25 -11.92 19.82
CA ASP A 49 1.59 -12.10 21.23
C ASP A 49 2.68 -11.12 21.68
N MET A 50 3.73 -10.94 20.86
CA MET A 50 4.80 -9.98 21.16
C MET A 50 4.27 -8.55 21.23
N ARG A 51 3.43 -8.13 20.28
CA ARG A 51 2.82 -6.80 20.27
C ARG A 51 1.99 -6.57 21.52
N GLU A 52 1.12 -7.51 21.89
CA GLU A 52 0.26 -7.40 23.07
C GLU A 52 1.09 -7.31 24.36
N ASN A 53 2.13 -8.14 24.47
CA ASN A 53 3.08 -8.07 25.59
C ASN A 53 3.83 -6.73 25.68
N MET A 54 4.22 -6.14 24.53
CA MET A 54 4.85 -4.82 24.49
C MET A 54 3.88 -3.69 24.87
N GLU A 55 2.62 -3.78 24.41
CA GLU A 55 1.57 -2.81 24.71
C GLU A 55 1.21 -2.82 26.20
N MET A 56 1.07 -4.01 26.81
CA MET A 56 0.89 -4.16 28.27
C MET A 56 2.03 -3.54 29.08
N LYS A 57 3.27 -3.57 28.57
CA LYS A 57 4.45 -2.95 29.21
C LYS A 57 4.64 -1.47 28.85
N GLY A 58 3.68 -0.83 28.19
CA GLY A 58 3.69 0.62 27.93
C GLY A 58 4.64 1.06 26.80
N TYR A 59 5.01 0.19 25.87
CA TYR A 59 5.89 0.54 24.74
C TYR A 59 5.25 1.55 23.76
N THR A 60 3.93 1.77 23.87
CA THR A 60 3.18 2.75 23.06
C THR A 60 3.49 4.19 23.42
N ALA A 61 3.90 4.47 24.66
CA ALA A 61 4.27 5.80 25.14
C ALA A 61 5.61 5.77 25.91
N PRO A 62 6.72 5.35 25.26
CA PRO A 62 7.96 5.00 25.95
C PRO A 62 8.69 6.22 26.53
N TYR A 63 8.33 7.44 26.11
CA TYR A 63 8.92 8.70 26.59
C TYR A 63 8.14 9.33 27.76
N ARG A 64 7.01 8.77 28.19
CA ARG A 64 6.14 9.37 29.23
C ARG A 64 6.84 9.51 30.58
N SER A 65 7.78 8.62 30.89
CA SER A 65 8.60 8.65 32.11
C SER A 65 9.67 9.75 32.09
N ILE A 66 10.13 10.18 30.91
CA ILE A 66 11.16 11.22 30.78
C ILE A 66 10.62 12.60 31.15
N ASN A 67 9.33 12.86 30.87
CA ASN A 67 8.67 14.13 31.23
C ASN A 67 8.49 14.34 32.74
N LYS A 68 8.66 13.30 33.57
CA LYS A 68 8.66 13.45 35.05
C LYS A 68 9.96 14.06 35.59
N TYR A 69 11.06 13.93 34.84
CA TYR A 69 12.35 14.55 35.15
C TYR A 69 12.47 15.87 34.38
N GLY A 70 11.50 16.76 34.58
CA GLY A 70 11.45 18.10 33.97
C GLY A 70 12.71 18.93 34.29
N ARG A 71 12.86 20.06 33.58
CA ARG A 71 13.99 21.00 33.74
C ARG A 71 14.32 21.19 35.22
N PRO A 72 15.60 21.06 35.62
CA PRO A 72 15.98 21.27 37.01
C PRO A 72 15.54 22.67 37.45
N PRO A 73 15.05 22.84 38.69
CA PRO A 73 14.77 24.17 39.23
C PRO A 73 16.06 25.00 39.16
N SER A 74 15.90 26.28 38.84
CA SER A 74 16.99 27.25 38.72
C SER A 74 17.63 27.52 40.08
N GLY A 75 18.50 26.63 40.53
CA GLY A 75 19.33 26.73 41.73
C GLY A 75 20.64 25.98 41.51
N GLU A 76 21.69 26.38 42.24
CA GLU A 76 23.07 25.89 42.12
C GLU A 76 23.16 24.35 42.25
N MET A 77 23.10 23.66 41.11
CA MET A 77 23.45 22.25 40.99
C MET A 77 24.95 22.13 40.73
N LYS A 78 25.62 21.22 41.44
CA LYS A 78 27.03 20.91 41.16
C LYS A 78 27.15 20.35 39.74
N ALA A 79 28.24 20.66 39.05
CA ALA A 79 28.47 20.22 37.67
C ALA A 79 28.42 18.68 37.51
N GLU A 80 28.79 17.93 38.56
CA GLU A 80 28.71 16.47 38.62
C GLU A 80 27.26 15.96 38.57
N ASP A 81 26.35 16.57 39.35
CA ASP A 81 24.92 16.23 39.32
C ASP A 81 24.30 16.53 37.95
N MET A 82 24.79 17.57 37.26
CA MET A 82 24.34 17.91 35.91
C MET A 82 24.82 16.89 34.87
N TYR A 83 26.04 16.36 35.02
CA TYR A 83 26.58 15.29 34.18
C TYR A 83 25.80 13.98 34.35
N ASP A 84 25.51 13.60 35.60
CA ASP A 84 24.76 12.37 35.88
C ASP A 84 23.30 12.45 35.39
N ILE A 85 22.62 13.59 35.59
CA ILE A 85 21.28 13.79 35.02
C ILE A 85 21.31 13.72 33.48
N SER A 86 22.35 14.27 32.84
CA SER A 86 22.49 14.21 31.38
C SER A 86 22.68 12.76 30.88
N ARG A 87 23.53 11.98 31.56
CA ARG A 87 23.79 10.57 31.26
C ARG A 87 22.56 9.71 31.49
N HIS A 88 21.85 9.90 32.60
CA HIS A 88 20.60 9.21 32.88
C HIS A 88 19.52 9.58 31.85
N SER A 89 19.38 10.85 31.48
CA SER A 89 18.45 11.29 30.44
C SER A 89 18.76 10.64 29.09
N GLN A 90 20.05 10.59 28.70
CA GLN A 90 20.49 9.92 27.48
C GLN A 90 20.18 8.42 27.50
N TYR A 91 20.46 7.74 28.62
CA TYR A 91 20.13 6.33 28.81
C TYR A 91 18.62 6.05 28.69
N PHE A 92 17.77 6.85 29.33
CA PHE A 92 16.32 6.70 29.22
C PHE A 92 15.81 7.00 27.80
N ARG A 93 16.38 7.99 27.10
CA ARG A 93 16.06 8.27 25.69
C ARG A 93 16.46 7.11 24.78
N MET A 94 17.64 6.52 24.99
CA MET A 94 18.11 5.36 24.22
C MET A 94 17.18 4.17 24.42
N ASN A 95 16.82 3.86 25.68
CA ASN A 95 15.86 2.80 25.98
C ASN A 95 14.48 3.08 25.38
N ALA A 96 13.99 4.32 25.47
CA ALA A 96 12.70 4.68 24.89
C ALA A 96 12.71 4.58 23.35
N ALA A 97 13.82 4.96 22.71
CA ALA A 97 14.02 4.79 21.28
C ALA A 97 14.06 3.31 20.88
N ALA A 98 14.78 2.47 21.63
CA ALA A 98 14.83 1.02 21.41
C ALA A 98 13.42 0.40 21.52
N LYS A 99 12.65 0.74 22.56
CA LYS A 99 11.25 0.31 22.73
C LYS A 99 10.37 0.70 21.55
N LYS A 100 10.48 1.96 21.09
CA LYS A 100 9.73 2.44 19.93
C LYS A 100 10.11 1.70 18.66
N ASN A 101 11.41 1.52 18.41
CA ASN A 101 11.93 0.89 17.21
C ASN A 101 11.53 -0.57 17.11
N ILE A 102 11.65 -1.35 18.21
CA ILE A 102 11.28 -2.77 18.17
C ILE A 102 9.77 -2.94 17.99
N LEU A 103 8.95 -2.09 18.64
CA LEU A 103 7.50 -2.12 18.45
C LEU A 103 7.12 -1.77 17.00
N ASP A 104 7.79 -0.79 16.38
CA ASP A 104 7.58 -0.41 14.99
C ASP A 104 7.96 -1.56 14.03
N ARG A 105 9.09 -2.23 14.28
CA ARG A 105 9.53 -3.41 13.53
C ARG A 105 8.52 -4.56 13.63
N VAL A 106 8.04 -4.87 14.84
CA VAL A 106 7.00 -5.91 15.04
C VAL A 106 5.72 -5.54 14.28
N LYS A 107 5.25 -4.29 14.37
CA LYS A 107 4.06 -3.84 13.61
C LYS A 107 4.25 -3.92 12.09
N SER A 108 5.44 -3.58 11.59
CA SER A 108 5.82 -3.74 10.18
C SER A 108 5.83 -5.21 9.75
N ALA A 109 6.41 -6.09 10.57
CA ALA A 109 6.44 -7.53 10.33
C ALA A 109 5.03 -8.12 10.28
N MET A 110 4.17 -7.79 11.25
CA MET A 110 2.77 -8.24 11.29
C MET A 110 2.00 -7.83 10.04
N SER A 111 2.15 -6.57 9.63
CA SER A 111 1.47 -6.04 8.43
C SER A 111 1.91 -6.77 7.17
N SER A 112 3.20 -7.07 7.06
CA SER A 112 3.78 -7.84 5.94
C SER A 112 3.28 -9.28 5.90
N HIS A 113 3.19 -9.95 7.06
CA HIS A 113 2.63 -11.30 7.13
C HIS A 113 1.15 -11.34 6.76
N ARG A 114 0.36 -10.34 7.19
CA ARG A 114 -1.07 -10.25 6.81
C ARG A 114 -1.27 -10.06 5.32
N ILE A 115 -0.43 -9.23 4.66
CA ILE A 115 -0.44 -9.08 3.21
C ILE A 115 -0.14 -10.43 2.54
N ALA A 116 0.94 -11.10 2.95
CA ALA A 116 1.36 -12.37 2.37
C ALA A 116 0.30 -13.47 2.53
N ILE A 117 -0.29 -13.59 3.72
CA ILE A 117 -1.38 -14.52 4.01
C ILE A 117 -2.60 -14.20 3.14
N GLY A 118 -3.01 -12.92 3.05
CA GLY A 118 -4.15 -12.51 2.24
C GLY A 118 -3.98 -12.83 0.75
N HIS A 119 -2.77 -12.71 0.20
CA HIS A 119 -2.49 -13.14 -1.17
C HIS A 119 -2.58 -14.67 -1.35
N LEU A 120 -2.10 -15.45 -0.39
CA LEU A 120 -2.22 -16.92 -0.42
C LEU A 120 -3.67 -17.38 -0.26
N GLU A 121 -4.45 -16.70 0.60
CA GLU A 121 -5.85 -17.00 0.84
C GLU A 121 -6.75 -16.69 -0.37
N GLU A 122 -6.41 -15.69 -1.18
CA GLU A 122 -7.11 -15.42 -2.45
C GLU A 122 -6.62 -16.30 -3.61
N PHE A 123 -5.40 -16.85 -3.53
CA PHE A 123 -4.80 -17.66 -4.58
C PHE A 123 -5.48 -19.02 -4.78
N VAL A 124 -6.01 -19.62 -3.73
CA VAL A 124 -6.52 -21.00 -3.78
C VAL A 124 -7.92 -21.17 -3.23
N THR A 125 -8.62 -22.17 -3.75
CA THR A 125 -9.74 -22.84 -3.08
C THR A 125 -9.30 -24.25 -2.74
N ILE A 126 -9.54 -24.69 -1.50
CA ILE A 126 -9.20 -26.03 -1.07
C ILE A 126 -10.49 -26.85 -0.95
N GLU A 127 -10.52 -28.01 -1.59
CA GLU A 127 -11.64 -28.95 -1.53
C GLU A 127 -11.21 -30.23 -0.81
N CYS A 128 -11.99 -30.68 0.17
CA CYS A 128 -11.79 -32.00 0.76
C CYS A 128 -12.39 -33.08 -0.13
N GLU A 129 -11.61 -34.10 -0.49
CA GLU A 129 -12.10 -35.18 -1.37
C GLU A 129 -13.15 -36.07 -0.69
N SER A 130 -13.13 -36.17 0.64
CA SER A 130 -14.04 -37.07 1.37
C SER A 130 -15.39 -36.46 1.68
N CYS A 131 -15.45 -35.16 1.98
CA CYS A 131 -16.71 -34.47 2.32
C CYS A 131 -17.12 -33.38 1.33
N HIS A 132 -16.32 -33.14 0.28
CA HIS A 132 -16.54 -32.12 -0.76
C HIS A 132 -16.71 -30.69 -0.23
N LYS A 133 -16.36 -30.44 1.04
CA LYS A 133 -16.38 -29.09 1.61
C LYS A 133 -15.28 -28.25 0.97
N LYS A 134 -15.66 -27.05 0.52
CA LYS A 134 -14.76 -26.06 -0.07
C LYS A 134 -14.43 -24.99 0.96
N TYR A 135 -13.14 -24.72 1.11
CA TYR A 135 -12.60 -23.70 1.99
C TYR A 135 -12.05 -22.55 1.13
N ARG A 136 -12.48 -21.32 1.42
CA ARG A 136 -12.06 -20.12 0.67
C ARG A 136 -11.62 -19.00 1.59
N GLY A 137 -10.60 -18.25 1.17
CA GLY A 137 -10.12 -17.09 1.91
C GLY A 137 -9.72 -17.46 3.34
N HIS A 138 -10.21 -16.70 4.32
CA HIS A 138 -9.92 -16.93 5.75
C HIS A 138 -10.35 -18.31 6.30
N GLU A 139 -11.30 -19.01 5.66
CA GLU A 139 -11.72 -20.35 6.07
C GLU A 139 -10.56 -21.36 5.95
N ILE A 140 -9.56 -21.07 5.12
CA ILE A 140 -8.34 -21.88 5.01
C ILE A 140 -7.60 -21.95 6.35
N SER A 141 -7.74 -20.94 7.22
CA SER A 141 -7.17 -20.99 8.56
C SER A 141 -7.81 -22.03 9.49
N GLU A 142 -9.01 -22.51 9.16
CA GLU A 142 -9.71 -23.57 9.92
C GLU A 142 -9.11 -24.96 9.65
N LEU A 143 -8.38 -25.12 8.54
CA LEU A 143 -7.65 -26.34 8.18
C LEU A 143 -6.40 -26.50 9.05
N SER A 144 -6.61 -26.73 10.34
CA SER A 144 -5.53 -26.98 11.29
C SER A 144 -4.73 -28.22 10.86
N GLN A 145 -3.41 -28.06 10.72
CA GLN A 145 -2.48 -29.16 10.39
C GLN A 145 -2.86 -29.98 9.13
N LYS A 146 -3.42 -29.34 8.10
CA LYS A 146 -3.86 -29.99 6.84
C LYS A 146 -5.03 -30.98 7.02
N LYS A 147 -5.83 -30.85 8.08
CA LYS A 147 -7.01 -31.70 8.29
C LYS A 147 -8.29 -30.93 8.00
N CYS A 148 -9.19 -31.58 7.29
CA CYS A 148 -10.57 -31.12 7.15
C CYS A 148 -11.32 -31.28 8.49
N GLU A 149 -12.45 -30.60 8.64
CA GLU A 149 -13.36 -30.81 9.79
C GLU A 149 -13.84 -32.26 9.92
N CYS A 150 -13.88 -33.02 8.82
CA CYS A 150 -14.22 -34.45 8.85
C CYS A 150 -13.05 -35.35 9.32
N GLY A 151 -11.89 -34.78 9.66
CA GLY A 151 -10.71 -35.48 10.16
C GLY A 151 -9.74 -35.97 9.08
N GLU A 152 -10.13 -35.93 7.81
CA GLU A 152 -9.34 -36.45 6.68
C GLU A 152 -8.30 -35.44 6.17
N THR A 153 -7.20 -35.94 5.60
CA THR A 153 -6.09 -35.15 5.07
C THR A 153 -6.08 -35.02 3.53
N ASN A 154 -6.99 -35.70 2.83
CA ASN A 154 -7.07 -35.66 1.37
C ASN A 154 -7.70 -34.33 0.92
N LEU A 155 -6.82 -33.35 0.68
CA LEU A 155 -7.17 -32.00 0.29
C LEU A 155 -6.63 -31.71 -1.12
N LYS A 156 -7.54 -31.32 -2.01
CA LYS A 156 -7.23 -30.91 -3.37
C LYS A 156 -7.17 -29.39 -3.47
N LEU A 157 -6.07 -28.88 -4.01
CA LEU A 157 -5.84 -27.45 -4.19
C LEU A 157 -6.24 -27.05 -5.60
N HIS A 158 -7.12 -26.05 -5.69
CA HIS A 158 -7.56 -25.45 -6.94
C HIS A 158 -7.13 -23.99 -6.99
N ILE A 159 -6.46 -23.58 -8.08
CA ILE A 159 -6.07 -22.18 -8.28
C ILE A 159 -7.33 -21.35 -8.56
N ASN A 160 -7.51 -20.28 -7.81
CA ASN A 160 -8.64 -19.38 -7.94
C ASN A 160 -8.38 -18.36 -9.04
N GLN A 161 -8.82 -18.64 -10.27
CA GLN A 161 -8.59 -17.77 -11.43
C GLN A 161 -9.28 -16.40 -11.35
N ASP A 162 -10.31 -16.29 -10.50
CA ASP A 162 -11.08 -15.07 -10.27
C ASP A 162 -10.55 -14.27 -9.07
N GLY A 163 -9.59 -14.85 -8.34
CA GLY A 163 -8.97 -14.25 -7.16
C GLY A 163 -8.04 -13.11 -7.54
N VAL A 164 -8.02 -12.06 -6.72
CA VAL A 164 -7.03 -10.99 -6.88
C VAL A 164 -5.87 -11.27 -5.95
N TYR A 165 -4.75 -11.69 -6.51
CA TYR A 165 -3.51 -11.97 -5.78
C TYR A 165 -2.29 -11.66 -6.63
N ARG A 166 -1.13 -11.53 -5.97
CA ARG A 166 0.18 -11.34 -6.59
C ARG A 166 1.23 -11.94 -5.69
N LEU A 167 1.46 -13.25 -5.82
CA LEU A 167 2.32 -13.98 -4.88
C LEU A 167 3.76 -13.47 -4.97
N GLU A 168 4.19 -13.01 -6.14
CA GLU A 168 5.54 -12.59 -6.50
C GLU A 168 6.04 -11.41 -5.65
N ILE A 169 5.15 -10.66 -4.99
CA ILE A 169 5.58 -9.58 -4.09
C ILE A 169 6.04 -10.11 -2.72
N ILE A 170 5.59 -11.30 -2.30
CA ILE A 170 5.82 -11.88 -0.96
C ILE A 170 7.31 -11.90 -0.55
N PRO A 171 8.28 -12.29 -1.40
CA PRO A 171 9.70 -12.37 -1.02
C PRO A 171 10.30 -10.98 -0.77
N PHE A 172 9.65 -9.94 -1.30
CA PHE A 172 10.08 -8.55 -1.20
C PHE A 172 9.41 -7.81 -0.03
N LEU A 173 8.42 -8.41 0.63
CA LEU A 173 7.80 -7.84 1.81
C LEU A 173 8.78 -7.81 3.01
N PRO A 174 8.74 -6.78 3.86
CA PRO A 174 9.58 -6.69 5.06
C PRO A 174 9.04 -7.57 6.20
N LEU A 175 9.04 -8.89 6.00
CA LEU A 175 8.50 -9.88 6.95
C LEU A 175 9.20 -9.86 8.30
N SER A 176 10.48 -9.46 8.36
CA SER A 176 11.23 -9.27 9.62
C SER A 176 11.14 -7.84 10.19
N GLY A 177 10.30 -6.99 9.60
CA GLY A 177 10.21 -5.57 9.92
C GLY A 177 11.40 -4.74 9.43
N ASP A 178 12.20 -5.28 8.49
CA ASP A 178 13.41 -4.68 7.92
C ASP A 178 13.13 -3.75 6.73
N TYR A 179 12.04 -2.99 6.79
CA TYR A 179 11.58 -2.15 5.68
C TYR A 179 12.62 -1.11 5.24
N MET A 180 13.44 -0.59 6.16
CA MET A 180 14.53 0.34 5.82
C MET A 180 15.66 -0.33 5.03
N VAL A 181 15.94 -1.61 5.29
CA VAL A 181 16.93 -2.39 4.53
C VAL A 181 16.38 -2.70 3.15
N LYS A 182 15.12 -3.11 3.06
CA LYS A 182 14.45 -3.33 1.76
C LYS A 182 14.37 -2.03 0.94
N LEU A 183 14.14 -0.88 1.59
CA LEU A 183 14.15 0.42 0.93
C LEU A 183 15.55 0.81 0.41
N SER A 184 16.62 0.46 1.13
CA SER A 184 17.98 0.77 0.68
C SER A 184 18.40 -0.08 -0.52
N GLN A 185 17.84 -1.28 -0.68
CA GLN A 185 18.04 -2.18 -1.83
C GLN A 185 17.35 -1.73 -3.13
N LEU A 186 16.49 -0.71 -3.07
CA LEU A 186 15.88 -0.11 -4.27
C LEU A 186 16.85 0.85 -4.96
N SER A 187 16.83 0.85 -6.29
CA SER A 187 17.54 1.86 -7.08
C SER A 187 17.03 3.29 -6.79
N PRO A 188 17.80 4.34 -7.11
CA PRO A 188 17.37 5.72 -6.90
C PRO A 188 16.05 6.07 -7.59
N ILE A 189 15.77 5.50 -8.77
CA ILE A 189 14.52 5.71 -9.52
C ILE A 189 13.37 4.98 -8.81
N SER A 190 13.57 3.71 -8.43
CA SER A 190 12.59 2.92 -7.68
C SER A 190 12.24 3.54 -6.32
N ARG A 191 13.19 4.21 -5.64
CA ARG A 191 12.88 4.98 -4.41
C ARG A 191 11.93 6.15 -4.67
N LYS A 192 11.98 6.79 -5.84
CA LYS A 192 11.01 7.82 -6.24
C LYS A 192 9.63 7.20 -6.47
N ALA A 193 9.58 6.06 -7.16
CA ALA A 193 8.34 5.29 -7.37
C ALA A 193 7.70 4.88 -6.04
N PHE A 194 8.49 4.35 -5.10
CA PHE A 194 8.05 4.01 -3.74
C PHE A 194 7.41 5.21 -3.03
N ARG A 195 8.04 6.39 -3.05
CA ARG A 195 7.47 7.61 -2.43
C ARG A 195 6.16 8.01 -3.10
N SER A 196 6.09 7.91 -4.44
CA SER A 196 4.88 8.19 -5.21
C SER A 196 3.74 7.25 -4.79
N MET A 197 4.00 5.94 -4.72
CA MET A 197 3.03 4.93 -4.30
C MET A 197 2.50 5.14 -2.88
N VAL A 198 3.39 5.41 -1.91
CA VAL A 198 2.96 5.70 -0.53
C VAL A 198 2.04 6.92 -0.50
N ARG A 199 2.32 7.96 -1.30
CA ARG A 199 1.45 9.14 -1.42
C ARG A 199 0.09 8.81 -2.02
N ILE A 200 0.04 7.94 -3.04
CA ILE A 200 -1.21 7.48 -3.66
C ILE A 200 -2.09 6.75 -2.63
N LEU A 201 -1.52 5.81 -1.86
CA LEU A 201 -2.26 5.01 -0.87
C LEU A 201 -2.70 5.82 0.35
N LYS A 202 -1.87 6.77 0.80
CA LYS A 202 -2.13 7.64 1.96
C LYS A 202 -3.09 8.79 1.64
N GLN A 203 -3.00 9.32 0.42
CA GLN A 203 -3.49 10.62 -0.07
C GLN A 203 -3.24 11.81 0.87
N GLU A 204 -2.36 12.71 0.47
CA GLU A 204 -1.89 13.81 1.32
C GLU A 204 -2.79 15.05 1.36
N LYS A 205 -3.92 15.07 0.62
CA LYS A 205 -4.82 16.23 0.63
C LYS A 205 -5.73 16.21 1.86
N ARG A 206 -6.08 17.42 2.34
CA ARG A 206 -6.92 17.65 3.52
C ARG A 206 -8.18 16.79 3.43
N GLY A 207 -8.27 15.80 4.31
CA GLY A 207 -9.42 14.91 4.37
C GLY A 207 -10.73 15.63 4.65
N ILE A 208 -11.85 14.97 4.35
CA ILE A 208 -13.19 15.45 4.69
C ILE A 208 -13.21 15.67 6.22
N VAL A 209 -13.67 16.85 6.65
CA VAL A 209 -13.85 17.11 8.07
C VAL A 209 -14.88 16.11 8.59
N LYS A 210 -14.53 15.31 9.58
CA LYS A 210 -15.43 14.35 10.21
C LYS A 210 -16.18 15.02 11.35
N THR A 211 -15.44 15.68 12.23
CA THR A 211 -15.98 16.44 13.34
C THR A 211 -15.23 17.74 13.51
N VAL A 212 -15.90 18.73 14.08
CA VAL A 212 -15.29 19.97 14.53
C VAL A 212 -15.37 20.00 16.05
N THR A 213 -14.21 20.05 16.71
CA THR A 213 -14.14 20.33 18.14
C THR A 213 -14.07 21.83 18.32
N LEU A 214 -15.06 22.37 19.01
CA LEU A 214 -15.20 23.78 19.33
C LEU A 214 -14.84 23.99 20.81
N VAL A 215 -13.98 24.96 21.09
CA VAL A 215 -13.85 25.52 22.44
C VAL A 215 -14.75 26.73 22.49
N ILE A 216 -15.82 26.65 23.28
CA ILE A 216 -16.82 27.69 23.42
C ILE A 216 -16.73 28.35 24.79
N LYS A 217 -17.03 29.64 24.85
CA LYS A 217 -17.17 30.41 26.07
C LYS A 217 -18.65 30.70 26.27
N VAL A 218 -19.22 30.20 27.36
CA VAL A 218 -20.65 30.30 27.71
C VAL A 218 -20.77 31.01 29.05
N MET A 219 -21.82 31.82 29.21
CA MET A 219 -22.11 32.51 30.46
C MET A 219 -23.11 31.68 31.26
N GLU A 220 -22.64 31.05 32.34
CA GLU A 220 -23.45 30.23 33.25
C GLU A 220 -23.37 30.87 34.65
N ASP A 221 -24.53 31.10 35.28
CA ASP A 221 -24.63 31.67 36.63
C ASP A 221 -23.81 32.96 36.84
N GLY A 222 -23.78 33.84 35.84
CA GLY A 222 -23.04 35.11 35.88
C GLY A 222 -21.52 34.98 35.69
N ARG A 223 -20.99 33.77 35.47
CA ARG A 223 -19.55 33.53 35.21
C ARG A 223 -19.33 32.98 33.81
N TRP A 224 -18.20 33.37 33.22
CA TRP A 224 -17.79 32.85 31.91
C TRP A 224 -17.05 31.52 32.06
N VAL A 225 -17.61 30.46 31.50
CA VAL A 225 -17.05 29.10 31.55
C VAL A 225 -16.62 28.66 30.15
N ARG A 226 -15.45 28.04 30.05
CA ARG A 226 -14.94 27.43 28.82
C ARG A 226 -15.38 25.97 28.74
N LYS A 227 -16.05 25.58 27.65
CA LYS A 227 -16.48 24.21 27.37
C LYS A 227 -15.93 23.73 26.04
N ARG A 228 -15.64 22.43 25.95
CA ARG A 228 -15.21 21.78 24.71
C ARG A 228 -16.38 20.95 24.18
N VAL A 229 -16.82 21.24 22.96
CA VAL A 229 -17.96 20.60 22.30
C VAL A 229 -17.48 19.98 21.00
N THR A 230 -17.92 18.77 20.68
CA THR A 230 -17.60 18.13 19.39
C THR A 230 -18.89 18.03 18.59
N ILE A 231 -18.88 18.55 17.36
CA ILE A 231 -20.02 18.51 16.43
C ILE A 231 -19.59 17.76 15.17
N ASP A 232 -20.48 16.97 14.57
CA ASP A 232 -20.24 16.38 13.26
C ASP A 232 -20.15 17.47 12.19
N ALA A 233 -19.21 17.31 11.26
CA ALA A 233 -19.01 18.32 10.23
C ALA A 233 -19.97 18.09 9.05
N ASN A 234 -20.91 19.00 8.87
CA ASN A 234 -21.69 19.12 7.64
C ASN A 234 -21.05 20.17 6.72
N ASP A 235 -20.93 19.87 5.42
CA ASP A 235 -20.25 20.71 4.41
C ASP A 235 -20.88 22.12 4.22
N GLU A 236 -22.08 22.36 4.77
CA GLU A 236 -22.84 23.63 4.69
C GLU A 236 -23.35 24.14 6.06
N GLY A 237 -22.90 23.57 7.17
CA GLY A 237 -23.40 23.88 8.52
C GLY A 237 -22.84 25.17 9.12
N ASN A 238 -23.71 26.09 9.58
CA ASN A 238 -23.30 27.25 10.37
C ASN A 238 -23.12 26.84 11.85
N TYR A 239 -21.88 26.47 12.22
CA TYR A 239 -21.51 25.99 13.56
C TYR A 239 -21.81 26.99 14.69
N GLU A 240 -21.80 28.29 14.41
CA GLU A 240 -22.14 29.31 15.41
C GLU A 240 -23.63 29.30 15.75
N LYS A 241 -24.48 29.07 14.75
CA LYS A 241 -25.93 28.94 14.93
C LYS A 241 -26.29 27.68 15.75
N GLU A 242 -25.59 26.58 15.53
CA GLU A 242 -25.78 25.34 16.31
C GLU A 242 -25.37 25.49 17.77
N ILE A 243 -24.23 26.13 18.03
CA ILE A 243 -23.76 26.42 19.39
C ILE A 243 -24.71 27.36 20.14
N ARG A 244 -25.19 28.43 19.50
CA ARG A 244 -26.15 29.36 20.12
C ARG A 244 -27.51 28.70 20.39
N LYS A 245 -27.92 27.72 19.56
CA LYS A 245 -29.13 26.92 19.78
C LYS A 245 -29.00 26.00 21.01
N GLN A 246 -27.80 25.46 21.26
CA GLN A 246 -27.56 24.55 22.40
C GLN A 246 -27.20 25.26 23.71
N TYR A 247 -26.43 26.36 23.65
CA TYR A 247 -25.82 27.00 24.83
C TYR A 247 -26.26 28.46 25.05
N GLY A 248 -27.24 28.94 24.27
CA GLY A 248 -27.81 30.29 24.40
C GLY A 248 -27.11 31.37 23.57
N SER A 249 -27.73 32.54 23.48
CA SER A 249 -27.30 33.66 22.62
C SER A 249 -25.92 34.23 22.95
N ASN A 250 -25.45 34.05 24.19
CA ASN A 250 -24.17 34.57 24.67
C ASN A 250 -22.97 33.63 24.41
N ALA A 251 -23.20 32.46 23.81
CA ALA A 251 -22.15 31.52 23.50
C ALA A 251 -21.25 32.04 22.35
N ARG A 252 -19.92 32.02 22.56
CA ARG A 252 -18.91 32.42 21.57
C ARG A 252 -17.91 31.31 21.33
N ILE A 253 -17.52 31.08 20.08
CA ILE A 253 -16.47 30.13 19.72
C ILE A 253 -15.11 30.82 19.87
N GLU A 254 -14.23 30.31 20.74
CA GLU A 254 -12.85 30.80 20.90
C GLU A 254 -11.87 30.07 19.97
N LEU A 255 -12.06 28.77 19.76
CA LEU A 255 -11.18 27.95 18.93
C LEU A 255 -11.97 26.86 18.20
N MET A 256 -11.64 26.64 16.93
CA MET A 256 -12.16 25.52 16.14
C MET A 256 -11.01 24.59 15.76
N GLN A 257 -11.17 23.30 16.07
CA GLN A 257 -10.26 22.23 15.65
C GLN A 257 -11.01 21.27 14.73
N PHE A 258 -10.63 21.26 13.46
CA PHE A 258 -11.20 20.36 12.46
C PHE A 258 -10.53 18.98 12.56
N HIS A 259 -11.29 17.97 12.98
CA HIS A 259 -10.88 16.58 12.93
C HIS A 259 -11.24 15.98 11.59
N ARG A 260 -10.26 15.90 10.70
CA ARG A 260 -10.42 15.36 9.35
C ARG A 260 -10.24 13.86 9.34
N LYS A 261 -11.10 13.14 8.62
CA LYS A 261 -10.84 11.74 8.27
C LYS A 261 -9.72 11.74 7.24
N LYS A 262 -8.56 11.17 7.56
CA LYS A 262 -7.46 11.06 6.58
C LYS A 262 -7.98 10.27 5.36
N PRO A 263 -7.88 10.80 4.14
CA PRO A 263 -8.48 10.16 2.96
C PRO A 263 -7.55 9.05 2.45
N SER A 264 -7.16 8.10 3.29
CA SER A 264 -6.27 6.99 2.89
C SER A 264 -7.04 5.81 2.32
N ILE A 265 -6.63 5.29 1.15
CA ILE A 265 -7.20 4.07 0.56
C ILE A 265 -6.98 2.88 1.50
N ILE A 266 -5.78 2.82 2.10
CA ILE A 266 -5.39 1.84 3.12
C ILE A 266 -5.11 2.60 4.41
N ASN A 267 -5.76 2.26 5.52
CA ASN A 267 -5.69 3.08 6.73
C ASN A 267 -4.40 2.91 7.54
N ASP A 268 -3.66 1.82 7.34
CA ASP A 268 -2.45 1.51 8.10
C ASP A 268 -1.16 1.89 7.36
N LYS A 269 -0.27 2.64 8.04
CA LYS A 269 1.00 3.13 7.47
C LYS A 269 1.96 1.98 7.17
N GLN A 270 2.00 0.95 8.01
CA GLN A 270 2.92 -0.17 7.82
C GLN A 270 2.50 -1.01 6.62
N VAL A 271 1.19 -1.22 6.42
CA VAL A 271 0.66 -1.84 5.20
C VAL A 271 0.98 -1.01 3.96
N GLN A 272 0.75 0.32 3.99
CA GLN A 272 1.12 1.20 2.87
C GLN A 272 2.59 1.05 2.48
N THR A 273 3.47 0.99 3.48
CA THR A 273 4.93 0.86 3.30
C THR A 273 5.27 -0.52 2.72
N ALA A 274 4.74 -1.60 3.30
CA ALA A 274 5.02 -2.96 2.89
C ALA A 274 4.52 -3.26 1.47
N LEU A 275 3.28 -2.89 1.13
CA LEU A 275 2.76 -3.02 -0.24
C LEU A 275 3.60 -2.21 -1.23
N SER A 276 3.91 -0.95 -0.92
CA SER A 276 4.71 -0.12 -1.81
C SER A 276 6.10 -0.71 -2.05
N LEU A 277 6.75 -1.27 -1.02
CA LEU A 277 8.03 -1.96 -1.18
C LEU A 277 7.90 -3.24 -2.03
N GLY A 278 6.90 -4.07 -1.74
CA GLY A 278 6.67 -5.34 -2.43
C GLY A 278 6.46 -5.15 -3.93
N TYR A 279 5.54 -4.27 -4.30
CA TYR A 279 5.22 -3.96 -5.70
C TYR A 279 6.38 -3.26 -6.43
N VAL A 280 7.03 -2.27 -5.82
CA VAL A 280 8.17 -1.57 -6.46
C VAL A 280 9.34 -2.52 -6.69
N LYS A 281 9.68 -3.35 -5.70
CA LYS A 281 10.83 -4.26 -5.87
C LYS A 281 10.53 -5.36 -6.88
N HIS A 282 9.31 -5.91 -6.85
CA HIS A 282 8.87 -6.90 -7.83
C HIS A 282 8.95 -6.35 -9.26
N THR A 283 8.37 -5.17 -9.49
CA THR A 283 8.37 -4.52 -10.81
C THR A 283 9.76 -4.05 -11.24
N GLU A 284 10.60 -3.58 -10.32
CA GLU A 284 12.00 -3.26 -10.60
C GLU A 284 12.74 -4.49 -11.17
N ASN A 285 12.56 -5.65 -10.55
CA ASN A 285 13.19 -6.88 -11.03
C ASN A 285 12.67 -7.30 -12.41
N GLN A 286 11.37 -7.16 -12.67
CA GLN A 286 10.78 -7.45 -13.99
C GLN A 286 11.28 -6.47 -15.07
N ILE A 287 11.27 -5.16 -14.78
CA ILE A 287 11.75 -4.13 -15.70
C ILE A 287 13.20 -4.40 -16.10
N LEU A 288 14.07 -4.72 -15.13
CA LEU A 288 15.47 -4.99 -15.41
C LEU A 288 15.70 -6.20 -16.34
N GLN A 289 14.76 -7.14 -16.44
CA GLN A 289 14.87 -8.29 -17.34
C GLN A 289 14.67 -7.90 -18.81
N PHE A 290 13.67 -7.07 -19.12
CA PHE A 290 13.33 -6.70 -20.51
C PHE A 290 13.86 -5.34 -20.97
N LEU A 291 14.25 -4.46 -20.04
CA LEU A 291 14.75 -3.11 -20.35
C LEU A 291 15.89 -3.11 -21.38
N PRO A 292 16.89 -4.02 -21.32
CA PRO A 292 17.96 -4.04 -22.32
C PRO A 292 17.47 -4.28 -23.75
N GLU A 293 16.45 -5.11 -23.92
CA GLU A 293 15.85 -5.40 -25.22
C GLU A 293 15.05 -4.20 -25.73
N LEU A 294 14.20 -3.64 -24.87
CA LEU A 294 13.38 -2.46 -25.20
C LEU A 294 14.25 -1.26 -25.60
N LEU A 295 15.35 -1.01 -24.88
CA LEU A 295 16.31 0.03 -25.24
C LEU A 295 17.02 -0.27 -26.57
N GLY A 296 17.29 -1.55 -26.87
CA GLY A 296 17.87 -1.95 -28.16
C GLY A 296 16.95 -1.65 -29.35
N LYS A 297 15.63 -1.80 -29.18
CA LYS A 297 14.63 -1.44 -30.20
C LYS A 297 14.37 0.08 -30.28
N SER A 298 14.53 0.79 -29.16
CA SER A 298 14.10 2.18 -29.05
C SER A 298 15.19 3.22 -29.33
N LEU A 299 16.45 2.93 -29.03
CA LEU A 299 17.56 3.88 -29.18
C LEU A 299 18.17 3.80 -30.57
N ASN A 300 18.76 4.90 -31.06
CA ASN A 300 19.43 4.88 -32.35
C ASN A 300 20.77 4.12 -32.28
N ASP A 301 21.55 4.37 -31.23
CA ASP A 301 22.82 3.70 -30.98
C ASP A 301 22.95 3.31 -29.51
N LYS A 302 22.42 2.13 -29.18
CA LYS A 302 22.56 1.55 -27.83
C LYS A 302 24.02 1.34 -27.44
N SER A 303 24.89 1.00 -28.39
CA SER A 303 26.30 0.70 -28.10
C SER A 303 27.02 1.91 -27.50
N LYS A 304 26.81 3.12 -28.05
CA LYS A 304 27.37 4.35 -27.50
C LYS A 304 26.84 4.69 -26.11
N VAL A 305 25.56 4.38 -25.85
CA VAL A 305 24.96 4.57 -24.52
C VAL A 305 25.58 3.62 -23.50
N ASP A 306 25.86 2.38 -23.88
CA ASP A 306 26.52 1.40 -23.01
C ASP A 306 27.97 1.81 -22.74
N ILE A 307 28.72 2.24 -23.78
CA ILE A 307 30.09 2.78 -23.65
C ILE A 307 30.13 4.01 -22.71
N TYR A 308 29.15 4.91 -22.83
CA TYR A 308 29.00 6.06 -21.94
C TYR A 308 28.78 5.64 -20.49
N GLN A 309 27.94 4.63 -20.26
CA GLN A 309 27.65 4.15 -18.90
C GLN A 309 28.84 3.45 -18.27
N ASP A 310 29.63 2.72 -19.06
CA ASP A 310 30.90 2.15 -18.63
C ASP A 310 31.94 3.23 -18.29
N ALA A 311 32.03 4.30 -19.10
CA ALA A 311 32.89 5.44 -18.81
C ALA A 311 32.51 6.09 -17.46
N LEU A 312 31.21 6.25 -17.20
CA LEU A 312 30.69 6.77 -15.94
C LEU A 312 31.03 5.87 -14.75
N ASN A 313 30.92 4.55 -14.90
CA ASN A 313 31.27 3.59 -13.85
C ASN A 313 32.79 3.59 -13.57
N THR A 314 33.63 3.67 -14.60
CA THR A 314 35.08 3.78 -14.45
C THR A 314 35.48 5.08 -13.75
N ALA A 315 34.88 6.20 -14.15
CA ALA A 315 35.11 7.49 -13.52
C ALA A 315 34.70 7.51 -12.04
N LEU A 316 33.56 6.87 -11.70
CA LEU A 316 33.12 6.72 -10.31
C LEU A 316 34.07 5.87 -9.47
N LYS A 317 34.58 4.75 -10.00
CA LYS A 317 35.54 3.91 -9.28
C LYS A 317 36.83 4.67 -9.01
N LYS A 318 37.40 5.30 -10.05
CA LYS A 318 38.61 6.14 -9.94
C LYS A 318 38.39 7.25 -8.91
N ALA A 319 37.29 8.00 -8.98
CA ALA A 319 37.01 9.09 -8.04
C ALA A 319 36.93 8.64 -6.56
N ASN A 320 36.47 7.42 -6.29
CA ASN A 320 36.39 6.89 -4.92
C ASN A 320 37.72 6.27 -4.42
N GLU A 321 38.65 5.96 -5.32
CA GLU A 321 39.97 5.39 -4.98
C GLU A 321 40.98 6.48 -4.59
N PHE A 322 40.79 7.72 -5.03
CA PHE A 322 41.65 8.86 -4.70
C PHE A 322 41.14 9.61 -3.46
N ASP A 323 41.80 9.42 -2.32
CA ASP A 323 41.62 10.23 -1.10
C ASP A 323 42.58 11.42 -1.13
N THR A 324 42.36 12.35 -2.07
CA THR A 324 43.27 13.49 -2.33
C THR A 324 42.84 14.79 -1.64
N GLY A 325 41.80 14.76 -0.81
CA GLY A 325 41.25 15.97 -0.16
C GLY A 325 40.47 16.91 -1.08
N GLU A 326 40.34 16.57 -2.37
CA GLU A 326 39.41 17.22 -3.30
C GLU A 326 38.00 16.64 -3.18
N ASP A 327 36.99 17.43 -3.53
CA ASP A 327 35.60 16.99 -3.52
C ASP A 327 35.37 15.85 -4.54
N PRO A 328 34.86 14.67 -4.11
CA PRO A 328 34.68 13.51 -4.98
C PRO A 328 33.84 13.76 -6.24
N GLU A 329 32.92 14.71 -6.23
CA GLU A 329 32.15 15.07 -7.44
C GLU A 329 33.00 15.79 -8.50
N THR A 330 33.99 16.56 -8.06
CA THR A 330 34.92 17.27 -8.94
C THR A 330 35.85 16.28 -9.64
N LEU A 331 36.46 15.37 -8.87
CA LEU A 331 37.29 14.28 -9.40
C LEU A 331 36.53 13.40 -10.39
N LYS A 332 35.28 13.04 -10.05
CA LYS A 332 34.41 12.26 -10.95
C LYS A 332 34.22 12.95 -12.30
N THR A 333 33.99 14.26 -12.30
CA THR A 333 33.76 15.03 -13.53
C THR A 333 35.02 15.06 -14.41
N ILE A 334 36.19 15.24 -13.80
CA ILE A 334 37.49 15.22 -14.50
C ILE A 334 37.75 13.85 -15.13
N PHE A 335 37.62 12.77 -14.35
CA PHE A 335 37.82 11.41 -14.85
C PHE A 335 36.78 11.04 -15.92
N LEU A 336 35.54 11.49 -15.77
CA LEU A 336 34.50 11.26 -16.76
C LEU A 336 34.85 11.93 -18.09
N ASN A 337 35.21 13.22 -18.10
CA ASN A 337 35.57 13.91 -19.33
C ASN A 337 36.74 13.23 -20.05
N LYS A 338 37.76 12.79 -19.30
CA LYS A 338 38.89 12.03 -19.84
C LYS A 338 38.44 10.71 -20.49
N GLU A 339 37.62 9.93 -19.81
CA GLU A 339 37.09 8.66 -20.34
C GLU A 339 36.17 8.87 -21.55
N LEU A 340 35.41 9.97 -21.60
CA LEU A 340 34.53 10.28 -22.73
C LEU A 340 35.33 10.70 -23.98
N ASP A 341 36.41 11.46 -23.79
CA ASP A 341 37.33 11.86 -24.86
C ASP A 341 38.08 10.65 -25.43
N GLU A 342 38.69 9.83 -24.55
CA GLU A 342 39.41 8.60 -24.94
C GLU A 342 38.52 7.61 -25.72
N ARG A 343 37.21 7.61 -25.45
CA ARG A 343 36.22 6.73 -26.10
C ARG A 343 35.51 7.39 -27.29
N GLY A 344 35.89 8.61 -27.68
CA GLY A 344 35.36 9.31 -28.85
C GLY A 344 33.87 9.68 -28.72
N LEU A 345 33.39 9.96 -27.50
CA LEU A 345 31.99 10.33 -27.24
C LEU A 345 31.76 11.84 -27.20
N LEU A 346 32.83 12.63 -27.34
CA LEU A 346 32.81 14.09 -27.41
C LEU A 346 32.99 14.55 -28.87
N ASP A 347 32.41 15.70 -29.20
CA ASP A 347 32.68 16.44 -30.42
C ASP A 347 33.95 17.31 -30.32
N ALA A 348 34.26 18.04 -31.38
CA ALA A 348 35.46 18.89 -31.45
C ALA A 348 35.48 20.03 -30.41
N ASP A 349 34.32 20.37 -29.84
CA ASP A 349 34.17 21.41 -28.82
C ASP A 349 34.19 20.81 -27.39
N GLY A 350 34.44 19.50 -27.26
CA GLY A 350 34.45 18.79 -25.98
C GLY A 350 33.05 18.52 -25.41
N VAL A 351 32.00 18.60 -26.25
CA VAL A 351 30.60 18.37 -25.86
C VAL A 351 30.16 16.98 -26.29
N LEU A 352 29.29 16.34 -25.51
CA LEU A 352 28.70 15.04 -25.87
C LEU A 352 28.03 15.09 -27.25
N LEU A 353 28.33 14.09 -28.09
CA LEU A 353 27.73 13.93 -29.41
C LEU A 353 26.20 14.07 -29.34
N GLU A 354 25.62 14.91 -30.21
CA GLU A 354 24.18 15.22 -30.17
C GLU A 354 23.29 13.97 -30.33
N SER A 355 23.74 12.97 -31.10
CA SER A 355 23.05 11.68 -31.22
C SER A 355 23.02 10.92 -29.89
N LEU A 356 24.14 10.89 -29.17
CA LEU A 356 24.26 10.25 -27.86
C LEU A 356 23.42 11.00 -26.82
N LYS A 357 23.43 12.34 -26.84
CA LYS A 357 22.60 13.16 -25.95
C LYS A 357 21.10 12.90 -26.14
N LYS A 358 20.65 12.76 -27.39
CA LYS A 358 19.26 12.40 -27.71
C LYS A 358 18.91 10.99 -27.18
N ASP A 359 19.79 10.02 -27.38
CA ASP A 359 19.57 8.65 -26.90
C ASP A 359 19.60 8.54 -25.37
N LEU A 360 20.49 9.27 -24.69
CA LEU A 360 20.51 9.37 -23.21
C LEU A 360 19.22 9.99 -22.67
N ASN A 361 18.74 11.07 -23.27
CA ASN A 361 17.46 11.69 -22.90
C ASN A 361 16.28 10.75 -23.16
N LYS A 362 16.29 9.99 -24.26
CA LYS A 362 15.24 9.01 -24.58
C LYS A 362 15.25 7.86 -23.58
N LYS A 363 16.43 7.31 -23.26
CA LYS A 363 16.62 6.28 -22.23
C LYS A 363 16.09 6.76 -20.88
N GLU A 364 16.46 7.95 -20.43
CA GLU A 364 16.02 8.48 -19.14
C GLU A 364 14.48 8.63 -19.08
N LYS A 365 13.85 9.05 -20.19
CA LYS A 365 12.38 9.12 -20.29
C LYS A 365 11.73 7.74 -20.21
N ILE A 366 12.25 6.75 -20.96
CA ILE A 366 11.76 5.37 -20.94
C ILE A 366 11.88 4.80 -19.52
N GLU A 367 13.06 4.86 -18.92
CA GLU A 367 13.28 4.36 -17.55
C GLU A 367 12.36 5.05 -16.54
N LYS A 368 12.26 6.39 -16.57
CA LYS A 368 11.34 7.12 -15.68
C LYS A 368 9.89 6.67 -15.86
N CYS A 369 9.44 6.47 -17.09
CA CYS A 369 8.10 5.99 -17.39
C CYS A 369 7.89 4.59 -16.81
N LEU A 370 8.76 3.64 -17.12
CA LEU A 370 8.63 2.25 -16.68
C LEU A 370 8.67 2.09 -15.17
N PHE A 371 9.72 2.61 -14.52
CA PHE A 371 9.94 2.42 -13.09
C PHE A 371 8.93 3.17 -12.22
N GLN A 372 8.25 4.21 -12.73
CA GLN A 372 7.21 4.92 -11.98
C GLN A 372 5.80 4.42 -12.29
N GLU A 373 5.50 4.16 -13.56
CA GLU A 373 4.14 3.84 -14.00
C GLU A 373 3.81 2.37 -13.82
N ILE A 374 4.71 1.42 -14.10
CA ILE A 374 4.39 -0.03 -13.95
C ILE A 374 4.00 -0.39 -12.51
N PRO A 375 4.78 -0.06 -11.45
CA PRO A 375 4.36 -0.34 -10.09
C PRO A 375 3.07 0.37 -9.68
N ARG A 376 2.82 1.58 -10.19
CA ARG A 376 1.57 2.32 -9.98
C ARG A 376 0.40 1.59 -10.65
N ILE A 377 0.56 1.15 -11.88
CA ILE A 377 -0.43 0.43 -12.66
C ILE A 377 -0.81 -0.86 -11.94
N TYR A 378 0.18 -1.67 -11.54
CA TYR A 378 -0.07 -2.95 -10.87
C TYR A 378 -0.88 -2.79 -9.59
N ILE A 379 -0.47 -1.92 -8.67
CA ILE A 379 -1.19 -1.78 -7.40
C ILE A 379 -2.59 -1.19 -7.58
N LEU A 380 -2.76 -0.21 -8.49
CA LEU A 380 -4.06 0.41 -8.71
C LEU A 380 -5.00 -0.52 -9.47
N TRP A 381 -4.47 -1.32 -10.39
CA TRP A 381 -5.21 -2.37 -11.08
C TRP A 381 -5.70 -3.43 -10.12
N ASP A 382 -4.79 -4.00 -9.29
CA ASP A 382 -5.16 -5.03 -8.33
C ASP A 382 -6.19 -4.47 -7.31
N LEU A 383 -6.03 -3.23 -6.85
CA LEU A 383 -7.03 -2.57 -6.00
C LEU A 383 -8.38 -2.37 -6.70
N LEU A 384 -8.38 -1.88 -7.94
CA LEU A 384 -9.58 -1.69 -8.74
C LEU A 384 -10.32 -3.02 -8.93
N HIS A 385 -9.58 -4.04 -9.36
CA HIS A 385 -10.10 -5.38 -9.58
C HIS A 385 -10.69 -5.94 -8.28
N TYR A 386 -9.98 -5.79 -7.16
CA TYR A 386 -10.47 -6.24 -5.85
C TYR A 386 -11.74 -5.50 -5.42
N TYR A 387 -11.86 -4.18 -5.63
CA TYR A 387 -13.10 -3.46 -5.36
C TYR A 387 -14.26 -3.93 -6.24
N LEU A 388 -14.00 -4.27 -7.51
CA LEU A 388 -15.01 -4.70 -8.46
C LEU A 388 -15.54 -6.11 -8.19
N THR A 389 -14.69 -7.04 -7.74
CA THR A 389 -15.07 -8.44 -7.47
C THR A 389 -15.62 -8.69 -6.08
N THR A 390 -15.41 -7.76 -5.14
CA THR A 390 -15.85 -7.94 -3.75
C THR A 390 -17.10 -7.11 -3.42
N SER A 391 -17.79 -7.51 -2.34
CA SER A 391 -18.87 -6.74 -1.73
C SER A 391 -18.36 -5.85 -0.61
N TYR A 392 -19.13 -4.82 -0.26
CA TYR A 392 -18.86 -3.95 0.90
C TYR A 392 -18.65 -4.75 2.18
N ASP A 393 -19.53 -5.72 2.47
CA ASP A 393 -19.47 -6.53 3.69
C ASP A 393 -18.23 -7.41 3.74
N ARG A 394 -17.84 -8.00 2.58
CA ARG A 394 -16.59 -8.76 2.47
C ARG A 394 -15.41 -7.86 2.82
N ARG A 395 -15.26 -6.71 2.15
CA ARG A 395 -14.13 -5.78 2.41
C ARG A 395 -14.06 -5.28 3.85
N ASN A 396 -15.22 -5.11 4.49
CA ASN A 396 -15.31 -4.63 5.88
C ASN A 396 -14.90 -5.70 6.91
N LYS A 397 -15.22 -6.98 6.66
CA LYS A 397 -14.84 -8.10 7.55
C LYS A 397 -13.46 -8.66 7.23
N TYR A 398 -13.14 -8.79 5.96
CA TYR A 398 -11.94 -9.42 5.43
C TYR A 398 -11.47 -8.70 4.16
N SER A 399 -10.37 -7.95 4.28
CA SER A 399 -9.82 -7.14 3.19
C SER A 399 -8.83 -7.88 2.28
N GLY A 400 -8.72 -9.21 2.42
CA GLY A 400 -7.87 -10.05 1.60
C GLY A 400 -6.41 -9.59 1.56
N PRO A 401 -5.80 -9.46 0.37
CA PRO A 401 -4.39 -9.09 0.19
C PRO A 401 -4.08 -7.64 0.60
N PHE A 402 -5.11 -6.83 0.85
CA PHE A 402 -4.99 -5.42 1.24
C PHE A 402 -5.49 -5.19 2.67
N PRO A 403 -4.77 -5.58 3.73
CA PRO A 403 -5.22 -5.37 5.10
C PRO A 403 -5.52 -3.90 5.39
N TYR A 404 -6.60 -3.63 6.12
CA TYR A 404 -7.07 -2.28 6.43
C TYR A 404 -7.45 -1.44 5.19
N LEU A 405 -7.79 -2.09 4.08
CA LEU A 405 -8.46 -1.45 2.95
C LEU A 405 -9.76 -0.81 3.42
N ARG A 406 -10.03 0.40 2.95
CA ARG A 406 -11.29 1.08 3.25
C ARG A 406 -12.42 0.44 2.43
N PRO A 407 -13.54 0.00 3.03
CA PRO A 407 -14.61 -0.69 2.28
C PRO A 407 -15.27 0.16 1.17
N GLU A 408 -15.27 1.48 1.35
CA GLU A 408 -15.78 2.47 0.40
C GLU A 408 -14.81 3.66 0.32
N LEU A 409 -14.65 4.20 -0.88
CA LEU A 409 -13.78 5.35 -1.16
C LEU A 409 -14.57 6.65 -1.33
N ASP A 410 -14.05 7.74 -0.80
CA ASP A 410 -14.58 9.08 -1.06
C ASP A 410 -14.08 9.68 -2.39
N SER A 411 -14.63 10.82 -2.79
CA SER A 411 -14.30 11.46 -4.07
C SER A 411 -12.82 11.86 -4.21
N ASN A 412 -12.12 12.12 -3.11
CA ASN A 412 -10.68 12.39 -3.15
C ASN A 412 -9.90 11.10 -3.34
N GLN A 413 -10.32 10.02 -2.67
CA GLN A 413 -9.76 8.68 -2.81
C GLN A 413 -9.86 8.13 -4.22
N ILE A 414 -11.04 8.27 -4.82
CA ILE A 414 -11.31 7.82 -6.18
C ILE A 414 -10.41 8.54 -7.21
N LYS A 415 -10.01 9.80 -6.97
CA LYS A 415 -9.08 10.54 -7.85
C LYS A 415 -7.68 9.93 -7.94
N ALA A 416 -7.29 9.01 -7.05
CA ALA A 416 -6.03 8.27 -7.21
C ALA A 416 -6.06 7.35 -8.43
N PHE A 417 -7.23 6.89 -8.84
CA PHE A 417 -7.45 6.02 -9.99
C PHE A 417 -7.55 6.85 -11.27
N GLN A 418 -6.48 7.60 -11.56
CA GLN A 418 -6.30 8.27 -12.84
C GLN A 418 -5.87 7.27 -13.89
N ASP A 419 -6.31 7.51 -15.12
CA ASP A 419 -6.05 6.67 -16.29
C ASP A 419 -4.55 6.41 -16.46
N PHE A 420 -4.24 5.19 -16.90
CA PHE A 420 -2.86 4.75 -17.09
C PHE A 420 -2.31 5.28 -18.41
N PRO A 421 -1.00 5.57 -18.51
CA PRO A 421 -0.39 5.89 -19.80
C PRO A 421 -0.50 4.69 -20.75
N VAL A 422 -1.07 4.91 -21.94
CA VAL A 422 -1.30 3.85 -22.95
C VAL A 422 0.01 3.16 -23.33
N GLU A 423 1.09 3.91 -23.47
CA GLU A 423 2.43 3.37 -23.76
C GLU A 423 2.90 2.38 -22.69
N ALA A 424 2.70 2.68 -21.42
CA ALA A 424 3.09 1.79 -20.32
C ALA A 424 2.25 0.51 -20.30
N VAL A 425 0.94 0.60 -20.59
CA VAL A 425 0.05 -0.56 -20.69
C VAL A 425 0.46 -1.47 -21.85
N ASN A 426 0.79 -0.90 -23.02
CA ASN A 426 1.26 -1.68 -24.17
C ASN A 426 2.56 -2.43 -23.86
N ILE A 427 3.50 -1.80 -23.16
CA ILE A 427 4.76 -2.45 -22.76
C ILE A 427 4.50 -3.60 -21.78
N ILE A 428 3.56 -3.43 -20.83
CA ILE A 428 3.15 -4.50 -19.90
C ILE A 428 2.58 -5.69 -20.70
N HIS A 429 1.73 -5.44 -21.70
CA HIS A 429 1.21 -6.51 -22.54
C HIS A 429 2.30 -7.23 -23.35
N GLU A 430 3.18 -6.49 -24.02
CA GLU A 430 4.22 -7.06 -24.89
C GLU A 430 5.25 -7.88 -24.10
N TYR A 431 5.68 -7.38 -22.94
CA TYR A 431 6.82 -7.94 -22.22
C TYR A 431 6.47 -8.76 -20.97
N LEU A 432 5.29 -8.54 -20.37
CA LEU A 432 4.93 -9.15 -19.08
C LEU A 432 3.72 -10.09 -19.17
N GLY A 433 2.97 -10.07 -20.28
CA GLY A 433 1.88 -11.01 -20.54
C GLY A 433 0.71 -10.94 -19.55
N GLU A 434 0.60 -9.84 -18.81
CA GLU A 434 -0.46 -9.62 -17.81
C GLU A 434 -1.80 -9.32 -18.50
N LYS A 435 -2.89 -9.82 -17.92
CA LYS A 435 -4.28 -9.56 -18.35
C LYS A 435 -4.74 -8.16 -17.91
N LEU A 436 -4.00 -7.12 -18.29
CA LEU A 436 -4.25 -5.74 -17.86
C LEU A 436 -4.69 -4.88 -19.02
N GLU A 437 -5.99 -4.59 -19.13
CA GLU A 437 -6.52 -3.76 -20.21
C GLU A 437 -6.48 -2.26 -19.87
N TYR A 438 -6.38 -1.41 -20.90
CA TYR A 438 -6.56 0.03 -20.71
C TYR A 438 -8.03 0.35 -20.40
N ILE A 439 -8.28 0.98 -19.26
CA ILE A 439 -9.61 1.43 -18.84
C ILE A 439 -9.64 2.97 -18.84
N PRO A 440 -10.37 3.61 -19.77
CA PRO A 440 -10.66 5.04 -19.66
C PRO A 440 -11.53 5.33 -18.44
N HIS A 441 -11.23 6.43 -17.74
CA HIS A 441 -11.99 6.95 -16.61
C HIS A 441 -12.25 5.95 -15.47
N MET A 442 -11.20 5.27 -14.98
CA MET A 442 -11.31 4.29 -13.88
C MET A 442 -12.03 4.82 -12.64
N ALA A 443 -11.85 6.10 -12.33
CA ALA A 443 -12.57 6.81 -11.26
C ALA A 443 -14.10 6.69 -11.38
N ASN A 444 -14.64 6.75 -12.61
CA ASN A 444 -16.08 6.63 -12.87
C ASN A 444 -16.57 5.20 -12.68
N VAL A 445 -15.75 4.21 -13.05
CA VAL A 445 -16.04 2.78 -12.85
C VAL A 445 -16.20 2.47 -11.36
N LEU A 446 -15.26 2.92 -10.52
CA LEU A 446 -15.36 2.77 -9.05
C LEU A 446 -16.55 3.51 -8.46
N SER A 447 -16.79 4.74 -8.89
CA SER A 447 -17.96 5.53 -8.44
C SER A 447 -19.27 4.81 -8.76
N SER A 448 -19.35 4.21 -9.96
CA SER A 448 -20.50 3.39 -10.37
C SER A 448 -20.62 2.13 -9.51
N LYS A 449 -19.51 1.44 -9.21
CA LYS A 449 -19.50 0.27 -8.33
C LYS A 449 -20.11 0.57 -6.97
N PHE A 450 -19.66 1.63 -6.29
CA PHE A 450 -20.20 1.99 -4.98
C PHE A 450 -21.66 2.44 -5.05
N SER A 451 -22.06 3.11 -6.15
CA SER A 451 -23.47 3.46 -6.38
C SER A 451 -24.36 2.22 -6.53
N VAL A 452 -23.89 1.22 -7.29
CA VAL A 452 -24.59 -0.05 -7.50
C VAL A 452 -24.71 -0.83 -6.19
N GLU A 453 -23.64 -0.94 -5.41
CA GLU A 453 -23.68 -1.60 -4.09
C GLU A 453 -24.72 -0.97 -3.15
N LYS A 454 -24.82 0.36 -3.12
CA LYS A 454 -25.82 1.06 -2.32
C LYS A 454 -27.25 0.74 -2.76
N LYS A 455 -27.48 0.61 -4.07
CA LYS A 455 -28.80 0.26 -4.64
C LYS A 455 -29.15 -1.21 -4.44
N MET A 456 -28.15 -2.09 -4.39
CA MET A 456 -28.33 -3.52 -4.13
C MET A 456 -28.63 -3.83 -2.67
N LYS A 457 -28.40 -2.90 -1.75
CA LYS A 457 -28.64 -3.11 -0.32
C LYS A 457 -30.13 -3.41 -0.06
N GLY A 458 -30.41 -4.62 0.41
CA GLY A 458 -31.78 -5.13 0.64
C GLY A 458 -32.39 -5.88 -0.55
N LEU A 459 -31.67 -6.01 -1.67
CA LEU A 459 -32.02 -6.90 -2.78
C LEU A 459 -31.25 -8.23 -2.61
N HIS A 460 -31.84 -9.35 -3.00
CA HIS A 460 -31.17 -10.67 -3.06
C HIS A 460 -30.16 -10.77 -4.21
N LEU A 461 -29.50 -9.68 -4.57
CA LEU A 461 -28.46 -9.62 -5.60
C LEU A 461 -27.09 -9.66 -4.91
N GLN A 462 -26.20 -10.51 -5.40
CA GLN A 462 -24.85 -10.64 -4.85
C GLN A 462 -23.85 -9.90 -5.74
N MET A 463 -22.90 -9.19 -5.10
CA MET A 463 -21.75 -8.66 -5.82
C MET A 463 -20.75 -9.80 -6.04
N GLY A 464 -20.59 -10.20 -7.31
CA GLY A 464 -19.60 -11.18 -7.75
C GLY A 464 -18.73 -10.66 -8.88
N THR A 465 -17.87 -11.54 -9.40
CA THR A 465 -16.91 -11.28 -10.47
C THR A 465 -17.59 -10.87 -11.78
N ALA A 466 -18.64 -11.59 -12.20
CA ALA A 466 -19.44 -11.26 -13.39
C ALA A 466 -20.08 -9.86 -13.31
N MET A 467 -20.63 -9.48 -12.15
CA MET A 467 -21.20 -8.15 -11.95
C MET A 467 -20.11 -7.05 -11.95
N GLY A 468 -18.92 -7.35 -11.43
CA GLY A 468 -17.73 -6.48 -11.56
C GLY A 468 -17.33 -6.23 -13.01
N ALA A 469 -17.25 -7.31 -13.81
CA ALA A 469 -16.98 -7.26 -15.24
C ALA A 469 -18.06 -6.48 -16.02
N ALA A 470 -19.34 -6.65 -15.65
CA ALA A 470 -20.45 -5.94 -16.27
C ALA A 470 -20.40 -4.42 -16.00
N ILE A 471 -20.04 -4.01 -14.77
CA ILE A 471 -19.80 -2.60 -14.43
C ILE A 471 -18.63 -2.05 -15.24
N LEU A 472 -17.56 -2.83 -15.36
CA LEU A 472 -16.40 -2.43 -16.14
C LEU A 472 -16.75 -2.26 -17.62
N SER A 473 -17.46 -3.20 -18.25
CA SER A 473 -17.90 -3.05 -19.64
C SER A 473 -18.84 -1.86 -19.83
N SER A 474 -19.75 -1.61 -18.88
CA SER A 474 -20.74 -0.53 -19.00
C SER A 474 -20.14 0.87 -18.84
N LYS A 475 -19.14 1.04 -17.95
CA LYS A 475 -18.59 2.36 -17.59
C LYS A 475 -17.15 2.59 -17.99
N GLY A 476 -16.37 1.53 -18.17
CA GLY A 476 -14.98 1.56 -18.59
C GLY A 476 -14.76 1.40 -20.09
N GLY A 477 -15.82 1.30 -20.90
CA GLY A 477 -15.71 1.30 -22.37
C GLY A 477 -15.15 0.01 -22.98
N LEU A 478 -14.96 -1.05 -22.18
CA LEU A 478 -14.52 -2.36 -22.66
C LEU A 478 -15.69 -3.17 -23.25
N SER A 479 -15.40 -3.97 -24.28
CA SER A 479 -16.36 -4.94 -24.81
C SER A 479 -16.71 -6.00 -23.76
N VAL A 480 -17.83 -6.70 -23.95
CA VAL A 480 -18.26 -7.74 -23.00
C VAL A 480 -17.26 -8.88 -22.98
N GLU A 481 -16.69 -9.21 -24.14
CA GLU A 481 -15.70 -10.26 -24.35
C GLU A 481 -14.38 -9.92 -23.63
N ASN A 482 -13.90 -8.68 -23.75
CA ASN A 482 -12.66 -8.26 -23.11
C ASN A 482 -12.84 -8.18 -21.58
N ALA A 483 -13.99 -7.68 -21.11
CA ALA A 483 -14.29 -7.65 -19.68
C ALA A 483 -14.40 -9.06 -19.08
N ALA A 484 -14.99 -10.01 -19.81
CA ALA A 484 -15.04 -11.42 -19.45
C ALA A 484 -13.63 -12.03 -19.35
N LEU A 485 -12.75 -11.76 -20.32
CA LEU A 485 -11.38 -12.25 -20.33
C LEU A 485 -10.56 -11.73 -19.14
N VAL A 486 -10.70 -10.44 -18.81
CA VAL A 486 -10.01 -9.79 -17.68
C VAL A 486 -10.40 -10.42 -16.34
N PHE A 487 -11.68 -10.76 -16.17
CA PHE A 487 -12.20 -11.32 -14.92
C PHE A 487 -12.23 -12.85 -14.91
N SER A 488 -11.78 -13.50 -15.98
CA SER A 488 -11.82 -14.96 -16.16
C SER A 488 -13.23 -15.57 -16.01
N VAL A 489 -14.27 -14.85 -16.47
CA VAL A 489 -15.68 -15.28 -16.40
C VAL A 489 -16.28 -15.44 -17.79
N ASP A 490 -17.39 -16.19 -17.89
CA ASP A 490 -18.09 -16.38 -19.16
C ASP A 490 -18.76 -15.09 -19.67
N SER A 491 -18.60 -14.81 -20.97
CA SER A 491 -19.15 -13.60 -21.62
C SER A 491 -20.67 -13.50 -21.53
N GLU A 492 -21.38 -14.64 -21.55
CA GLU A 492 -22.83 -14.69 -21.38
C GLU A 492 -23.27 -14.18 -20.01
N ASP A 493 -22.53 -14.51 -18.95
CA ASP A 493 -22.86 -14.10 -17.60
C ASP A 493 -22.58 -12.61 -17.39
N VAL A 494 -21.54 -12.08 -18.02
CA VAL A 494 -21.28 -10.64 -18.08
C VAL A 494 -22.40 -9.90 -18.83
N ALA A 495 -22.90 -10.46 -19.93
CA ALA A 495 -24.02 -9.88 -20.68
C ALA A 495 -25.31 -9.83 -19.84
N LYS A 496 -25.66 -10.93 -19.16
CA LYS A 496 -26.83 -11.00 -18.25
C LYS A 496 -26.72 -9.97 -17.12
N GLU A 497 -25.57 -9.86 -16.47
CA GLU A 497 -25.39 -8.88 -15.40
C GLU A 497 -25.39 -7.44 -15.91
N LYS A 498 -24.94 -7.20 -17.15
CA LYS A 498 -25.04 -5.90 -17.80
C LYS A 498 -26.49 -5.50 -18.05
N GLU A 499 -27.35 -6.44 -18.41
CA GLU A 499 -28.80 -6.20 -18.49
C GLU A 499 -29.41 -5.91 -17.10
N ASN A 500 -29.02 -6.68 -16.07
CA ASN A 500 -29.44 -6.42 -14.68
C ASN A 500 -29.03 -5.01 -14.20
N LEU A 501 -27.83 -4.54 -14.55
CA LEU A 501 -27.40 -3.17 -14.24
C LEU A 501 -28.28 -2.11 -14.90
N SER A 502 -28.75 -2.37 -16.13
CA SER A 502 -29.61 -1.43 -16.86
C SER A 502 -30.99 -1.31 -16.22
N THR A 503 -31.57 -2.42 -15.75
CA THR A 503 -32.87 -2.44 -15.07
C THR A 503 -32.80 -1.80 -13.67
N LEU A 504 -31.68 -1.95 -12.96
CA LEU A 504 -31.40 -1.25 -11.70
C LEU A 504 -31.27 0.28 -11.87
N GLN A 505 -30.84 0.75 -13.04
CA GLN A 505 -30.72 2.17 -13.34
C GLN A 505 -32.04 2.79 -13.81
N LYS A 506 -32.90 2.01 -14.48
CA LYS A 506 -34.22 2.44 -14.96
C LYS A 506 -35.26 1.37 -14.62
N PRO A 507 -36.02 1.49 -13.52
CA PRO A 507 -37.09 0.56 -13.21
C PRO A 507 -38.15 0.61 -14.33
N VAL A 508 -38.24 -0.48 -15.09
CA VAL A 508 -39.07 -0.58 -16.30
C VAL A 508 -40.56 -0.69 -15.97
N SER A 509 -40.91 -1.18 -14.77
CA SER A 509 -42.30 -1.35 -14.34
C SER A 509 -42.72 -0.35 -13.25
N ASN A 510 -43.99 0.06 -13.28
CA ASN A 510 -44.58 0.92 -12.24
C ASN A 510 -44.54 0.28 -10.84
N LYS A 511 -44.51 -1.05 -10.77
CA LYS A 511 -44.39 -1.81 -9.52
C LYS A 511 -42.97 -1.73 -8.95
N ALA A 512 -41.94 -1.81 -9.80
CA ALA A 512 -40.53 -1.63 -9.41
C ALA A 512 -40.22 -0.18 -9.01
N LYS A 513 -40.84 0.81 -9.66
CA LYS A 513 -40.76 2.23 -9.25
C LYS A 513 -41.33 2.44 -7.84
N ARG A 514 -42.55 1.95 -7.57
CA ARG A 514 -43.17 2.03 -6.24
C ARG A 514 -42.39 1.28 -5.16
N PHE A 515 -41.80 0.13 -5.49
CA PHE A 515 -40.95 -0.63 -4.55
C PHE A 515 -39.65 0.12 -4.21
N MET A 516 -38.98 0.71 -5.20
CA MET A 516 -37.79 1.54 -4.99
C MET A 516 -38.09 2.86 -4.26
N GLU A 517 -39.28 3.44 -4.43
CA GLU A 517 -39.74 4.61 -3.68
C GLU A 517 -40.04 4.28 -2.21
N MET A 518 -40.59 3.09 -1.93
CA MET A 518 -40.81 2.62 -0.56
C MET A 518 -39.50 2.34 0.20
N MET A 519 -38.46 1.85 -0.50
CA MET A 519 -37.13 1.59 0.07
C MET A 519 -36.28 2.85 0.34
N LYS A 520 -36.70 4.03 -0.16
CA LYS A 520 -36.02 5.31 0.10
C LYS A 520 -36.50 6.02 1.39
N LYS A 521 -37.56 5.52 2.03
CA LYS A 521 -37.95 5.89 3.40
C LYS A 521 -37.23 4.97 4.39
#